data_AF-A0A7S1HKR8-F1
#
_entry.id   AF-A0A7S1HKR8-F1
#
_cell.length_a   1.000
_cell.length_b   1.000
_cell.length_c   1.000
_cell.angle_alpha   90.00
_cell.angle_beta   90.00
_cell.angle_gamma   90.00
#
_symmetry.space_group_name_H-M   'P 1'
#
loop_
_entity.id
_entity.type
_entity.pdbx_description
1 polymer ?
#
loop_
_entity_poly.entity_id
_entity_poly.type
_entity_poly.pdbx_seq_one_letter_code
_entity_poly.pdbx_strand_id
1 'polypeptide(L)'
;GEAALCREGGVHVVEAGMVDPARVPSALLCVKVVCVPSTVPESFCRAAIEALGMGRFVVAFEGGGVSEIARVLREEGPPGASERLLLVGVGDVEALGRSLQEAQRRAE
;
A
#
# COMPACT_ATOMS: atom_id res chain seq x y z
N GLY A 1 15.87 -16.70 -1.98
CA GLY A 1 15.07 -17.77 -1.39
C GLY A 1 13.82 -17.91 -2.23
N GLU A 2 13.46 -19.12 -2.62
CA GLU A 2 12.18 -19.39 -3.26
C GLU A 2 11.06 -19.06 -2.28
N ALA A 3 10.11 -18.25 -2.73
CA ALA A 3 8.93 -17.91 -1.97
C ALA A 3 7.98 -19.12 -1.98
N ALA A 4 7.55 -19.55 -0.80
CA ALA A 4 6.56 -20.62 -0.66
C ALA A 4 5.21 -20.14 -1.20
N LEU A 5 4.62 -20.89 -2.12
CA LEU A 5 3.29 -20.62 -2.67
C LEU A 5 2.23 -21.33 -1.80
N CYS A 6 1.50 -20.59 -0.97
CA CYS A 6 0.32 -21.12 -0.28
C CYS A 6 -0.94 -20.84 -1.10
N ARG A 7 -1.82 -21.84 -1.25
CA ARG A 7 -3.14 -21.70 -1.88
C ARG A 7 -4.23 -21.86 -0.81
N GLU A 8 -4.78 -20.76 -0.33
CA GLU A 8 -5.98 -20.74 0.51
C GLU A 8 -7.08 -19.98 -0.23
N GLY A 9 -8.26 -20.59 -0.42
CA GLY A 9 -9.44 -19.90 -0.96
C GLY A 9 -9.31 -19.31 -2.37
N GLY A 10 -8.32 -19.73 -3.17
CA GLY A 10 -8.03 -19.14 -4.49
C GLY A 10 -7.05 -17.97 -4.47
N VAL A 11 -6.49 -17.64 -3.29
CA VAL A 11 -5.43 -16.66 -3.11
C VAL A 11 -4.06 -17.32 -3.29
N HIS A 12 -3.18 -16.68 -4.05
CA HIS A 12 -1.78 -17.08 -4.19
C HIS A 12 -0.93 -16.22 -3.27
N VAL A 13 -0.43 -16.81 -2.18
CA VAL A 13 0.47 -16.11 -1.25
C VAL A 13 1.90 -16.45 -1.59
N VAL A 14 2.75 -15.44 -1.71
CA VAL A 14 4.18 -15.54 -2.01
C VAL A 14 4.93 -14.79 -0.91
N GLU A 15 5.62 -15.51 -0.02
CA GLU A 15 6.37 -14.89 1.06
C GLU A 15 7.82 -14.57 0.64
N ALA A 16 8.18 -13.30 0.66
CA ALA A 16 9.52 -12.84 0.28
C ALA A 16 10.52 -12.77 1.46
N GLY A 17 10.03 -12.88 2.70
CA GLY A 17 10.84 -12.66 3.92
C GLY A 17 11.44 -11.25 3.96
N MET A 18 12.65 -11.14 4.51
CA MET A 18 13.40 -9.88 4.51
C MET A 18 13.89 -9.54 3.11
N VAL A 19 13.44 -8.39 2.58
CA VAL A 19 13.88 -7.85 1.29
C VAL A 19 15.02 -6.87 1.54
N ASP A 20 16.12 -7.03 0.80
CA ASP A 20 17.21 -6.04 0.78
C ASP A 20 16.65 -4.66 0.41
N PRO A 21 16.94 -3.59 1.16
CA PRO A 21 16.48 -2.23 0.84
C PRO A 21 16.75 -1.80 -0.61
N ALA A 22 17.87 -2.22 -1.22
CA ALA A 22 18.19 -1.92 -2.62
C ALA A 22 17.25 -2.61 -3.62
N ARG A 23 16.53 -3.67 -3.19
CA ARG A 23 15.58 -4.45 -3.99
C ARG A 23 14.12 -4.06 -3.75
N VAL A 24 13.82 -3.23 -2.76
CA VAL A 24 12.45 -2.76 -2.51
C VAL A 24 11.85 -2.08 -3.74
N PRO A 25 12.56 -1.20 -4.48
CA PRO A 25 11.99 -0.57 -5.67
C PRO A 25 11.54 -1.55 -6.75
N SER A 26 12.31 -2.61 -7.00
CA SER A 26 11.93 -3.61 -8.00
C SER A 26 10.76 -4.47 -7.52
N ALA A 27 10.67 -4.77 -6.23
CA ALA A 27 9.50 -5.45 -5.65
C ALA A 27 8.22 -4.59 -5.79
N LEU A 28 8.30 -3.29 -5.50
CA LEU A 28 7.17 -2.36 -5.66
C LEU A 28 6.74 -2.23 -7.14
N LEU A 29 7.70 -2.28 -8.07
CA LEU A 29 7.40 -2.25 -9.51
C LEU A 29 6.64 -3.50 -10.00
N CYS A 30 6.73 -4.63 -9.29
CA CYS A 30 6.02 -5.87 -9.63
C CYS A 30 4.55 -5.88 -9.18
N VAL A 31 4.10 -4.93 -8.35
CA VAL A 31 2.75 -4.95 -7.77
C VAL A 31 1.92 -3.74 -8.17
N LYS A 32 0.62 -3.92 -8.41
CA LYS A 32 -0.30 -2.81 -8.76
C LYS A 32 -0.77 -2.02 -7.53
N VAL A 33 -0.94 -2.72 -6.41
CA VAL A 33 -1.47 -2.20 -5.15
C VAL A 33 -0.51 -2.57 -4.03
N VAL A 34 -0.25 -1.62 -3.14
CA VAL A 34 0.55 -1.81 -1.92
C VAL A 34 -0.35 -1.60 -0.72
N CYS A 35 -0.30 -2.52 0.23
CA CYS A 35 -1.08 -2.46 1.45
C CYS A 35 -0.15 -2.14 2.64
N VAL A 36 -0.49 -1.14 3.43
CA VAL A 36 0.21 -0.75 4.67
C VAL A 36 -0.80 -0.74 5.84
N PRO A 37 -1.24 -1.93 6.31
CA PRO A 37 -2.36 -2.06 7.25
C PRO A 37 -1.87 -1.98 8.71
N SER A 38 -1.03 -1.00 9.02
CA SER A 38 -0.45 -0.86 10.36
C SER A 38 -1.53 -0.63 11.43
N THR A 39 -1.32 -1.23 12.61
CA THR A 39 -2.23 -1.10 13.75
C THR A 39 -1.81 -0.01 14.73
N VAL A 40 -0.66 0.63 14.46
CA VAL A 40 -0.09 1.73 15.25
C VAL A 40 0.42 2.82 14.30
N PRO A 41 0.49 4.08 14.76
CA PRO A 41 1.04 5.18 13.96
C PRO A 41 2.48 4.93 13.48
N GLU A 42 2.67 5.04 12.17
CA GLU A 42 3.99 5.05 11.53
C GLU A 42 4.50 6.47 11.37
N SER A 43 5.79 6.72 11.64
CA SER A 43 6.33 8.08 11.57
C SER A 43 6.49 8.60 10.14
N PHE A 44 7.10 7.80 9.25
CA PHE A 44 7.51 8.29 7.92
C PHE A 44 6.91 7.49 6.74
N CYS A 45 6.41 6.28 7.00
CA CYS A 45 5.66 5.48 6.02
C CYS A 45 6.36 5.33 4.66
N ARG A 46 7.68 5.05 4.66
CA ARG A 46 8.52 5.03 3.45
C ARG A 46 7.95 4.17 2.33
N ALA A 47 7.45 2.98 2.66
CA ALA A 47 6.87 2.07 1.69
C ALA A 47 5.69 2.70 0.95
N ALA A 48 4.83 3.48 1.64
CA ALA A 48 3.73 4.20 1.02
C ALA A 48 4.24 5.31 0.09
N ILE A 49 5.22 6.11 0.53
CA ILE A 49 5.79 7.20 -0.29
C ILE A 49 6.46 6.63 -1.55
N GLU A 50 7.31 5.60 -1.40
CA GLU A 50 8.02 4.97 -2.50
C GLU A 50 7.03 4.36 -3.51
N ALA A 51 5.96 3.71 -3.05
CA ALA A 51 4.91 3.16 -3.89
C ALA A 51 4.12 4.24 -4.66
N LEU A 52 3.70 5.30 -3.96
CA LEU A 52 3.01 6.44 -4.57
C LEU A 52 3.88 7.15 -5.61
N GLY A 53 5.17 7.31 -5.32
CA GLY A 53 6.15 7.87 -6.26
C GLY A 53 6.33 7.03 -7.53
N MET A 54 6.01 5.73 -7.48
CA MET A 54 5.98 4.81 -8.62
C MET A 54 4.59 4.68 -9.27
N GLY A 55 3.63 5.54 -8.88
CA GLY A 55 2.27 5.54 -9.42
C GLY A 55 1.41 4.36 -8.98
N ARG A 56 1.81 3.62 -7.94
CA ARG A 56 1.04 2.48 -7.42
C ARG A 56 -0.09 2.96 -6.52
N PHE A 57 -1.18 2.20 -6.50
CA PHE A 57 -2.22 2.44 -5.50
C PHE A 57 -1.74 1.97 -4.14
N VAL A 58 -2.06 2.75 -3.11
CA VAL A 58 -1.75 2.44 -1.72
C VAL A 58 -3.04 2.40 -0.91
N VAL A 59 -3.23 1.31 -0.18
CA VAL A 59 -4.26 1.20 0.86
C VAL A 59 -3.52 1.20 2.20
N ALA A 60 -3.76 2.21 3.03
CA ALA A 60 -2.97 2.42 4.24
C ALA A 60 -3.81 2.85 5.43
N PHE A 61 -3.32 2.51 6.62
CA PHE A 61 -3.87 2.98 7.89
C PHE A 61 -3.96 4.52 7.94
N GLU A 62 -5.10 5.04 8.41
CA GLU A 62 -5.32 6.45 8.67
C GLU A 62 -4.70 6.90 10.01
N GLY A 63 -3.40 7.19 9.99
CA GLY A 63 -2.74 7.88 11.10
C GLY A 63 -1.24 8.03 10.93
N GLY A 64 -0.63 8.75 11.88
CA GLY A 64 0.79 9.10 11.82
C GLY A 64 1.14 9.82 10.52
N GLY A 65 2.30 9.47 9.95
CA GLY A 65 2.79 10.03 8.70
C GLY A 65 1.90 9.75 7.50
N VAL A 66 1.05 8.70 7.49
CA VAL A 66 0.13 8.45 6.39
C VAL A 66 -0.89 9.58 6.25
N SER A 67 -1.44 10.07 7.37
CA SER A 67 -2.37 11.20 7.38
C SER A 67 -1.71 12.49 6.88
N GLU A 68 -0.44 12.70 7.23
CA GLU A 68 0.34 13.84 6.74
C GLU A 68 0.58 13.74 5.22
N ILE A 69 0.96 12.56 4.72
CA ILE A 69 1.11 12.30 3.28
C ILE A 69 -0.21 12.58 2.55
N ALA A 70 -1.34 12.06 3.06
CA ALA A 70 -2.65 12.29 2.46
C ALA A 70 -3.02 13.77 2.40
N ARG A 71 -2.68 14.53 3.43
CA ARG A 71 -2.87 15.98 3.46
C ARG A 71 -2.02 16.66 2.38
N VAL A 72 -0.72 16.38 2.33
CA VAL A 72 0.21 16.94 1.34
C VAL A 72 -0.21 16.59 -0.09
N LEU A 73 -0.63 15.35 -0.37
CA LEU A 73 -1.10 14.96 -1.70
C LEU A 73 -2.36 15.70 -2.15
N ARG A 74 -3.24 16.07 -1.21
CA ARG A 74 -4.45 16.85 -1.53
C ARG A 74 -4.14 18.33 -1.73
N GLU A 75 -3.22 18.88 -0.96
CA GLU A 75 -2.90 20.30 -0.93
C GLU A 75 -1.87 20.68 -2.01
N GLU A 76 -0.88 19.81 -2.24
CA GLU A 76 0.33 20.11 -3.02
C GLU A 76 0.65 19.04 -4.08
N GLY A 77 -0.05 17.90 -4.06
CA GLY A 77 0.21 16.80 -4.98
C GLY A 77 -0.19 17.11 -6.43
N PRO A 78 0.40 16.43 -7.42
CA PRO A 78 -0.05 16.55 -8.79
C PRO A 78 -1.51 16.05 -8.93
N PRO A 79 -2.25 16.48 -9.97
CA PRO A 79 -3.62 16.05 -10.19
C PRO A 79 -3.78 14.53 -10.14
N GLY A 80 -4.74 14.05 -9.36
CA GLY A 80 -5.03 12.63 -9.17
C GLY A 80 -4.08 11.88 -8.22
N ALA A 81 -3.07 12.54 -7.62
CA ALA A 81 -2.13 11.87 -6.71
C ALA A 81 -2.81 11.37 -5.42
N SER A 82 -3.69 12.18 -4.85
CA SER A 82 -4.46 11.83 -3.65
C SER A 82 -5.45 10.69 -3.87
N GLU A 83 -5.92 10.48 -5.11
CA GLU A 83 -6.84 9.39 -5.48
C GLU A 83 -6.16 8.01 -5.44
N ARG A 84 -4.83 7.98 -5.39
CA ARG A 84 -4.04 6.75 -5.29
C ARG A 84 -3.78 6.30 -3.85
N LEU A 85 -4.15 7.11 -2.86
CA LEU A 85 -4.03 6.78 -1.44
C LEU A 85 -5.42 6.59 -0.83
N LEU A 86 -5.78 5.34 -0.52
CA LEU A 86 -7.02 4.99 0.17
C LEU A 86 -6.72 4.78 1.65
N LEU A 87 -7.38 5.56 2.51
CA LEU A 87 -7.20 5.52 3.96
C LEU A 87 -8.21 4.57 4.60
N VAL A 88 -7.76 3.79 5.58
CA VAL A 88 -8.61 2.88 6.35
C VAL A 88 -8.36 3.02 7.86
N GLY A 89 -9.41 2.91 8.66
CA GLY A 89 -9.31 2.96 10.13
C GLY A 89 -8.56 1.76 10.71
N VAL A 90 -7.99 1.92 11.91
CA VAL A 90 -7.33 0.81 12.62
C VAL A 90 -8.30 -0.34 12.84
N GLY A 91 -7.91 -1.55 12.42
CA GLY A 91 -8.70 -2.76 12.66
C GLY A 91 -10.01 -2.83 11.87
N ASP A 92 -10.29 -1.87 10.99
CA ASP A 92 -11.45 -1.92 10.10
C ASP A 92 -11.16 -2.85 8.91
N VAL A 93 -11.27 -4.16 9.18
CA VAL A 93 -11.00 -5.23 8.21
C VAL A 93 -11.93 -5.15 7.00
N GLU A 94 -13.18 -4.72 7.20
CA GLU A 94 -14.12 -4.61 6.10
C GLU A 94 -13.76 -3.42 5.18
N ALA A 95 -13.43 -2.26 5.75
CA ALA A 95 -12.94 -1.13 4.96
C ALA A 95 -11.64 -1.47 4.24
N LEU A 96 -10.73 -2.21 4.90
CA LEU A 96 -9.52 -2.71 4.25
C LEU A 96 -9.85 -3.58 3.04
N GLY A 97 -10.75 -4.55 3.19
CA GLY A 97 -11.17 -5.43 2.09
C GLY A 97 -11.80 -4.66 0.93
N ARG A 98 -12.73 -3.74 1.21
CA ARG A 98 -13.38 -2.89 0.19
C ARG A 98 -12.37 -2.00 -0.54
N SER A 99 -11.44 -1.38 0.21
CA SER A 99 -10.41 -0.50 -0.34
C SER A 99 -9.41 -1.26 -1.21
N LEU A 100 -9.01 -2.48 -0.84
CA LEU A 100 -8.13 -3.32 -1.67
C LEU A 100 -8.80 -3.68 -3.00
N GLN A 101 -10.08 -4.07 -2.97
CA GLN A 101 -10.84 -4.36 -4.19
C GLN A 101 -10.98 -3.13 -5.10
N GLU A 102 -11.22 -1.95 -4.51
CA GLU A 102 -11.32 -0.71 -5.28
C GLU A 102 -9.97 -0.32 -5.90
N ALA A 103 -8.89 -0.38 -5.13
CA ALA A 103 -7.55 -0.12 -5.62
C ALA A 103 -7.17 -1.06 -6.77
N GLN A 104 -7.53 -2.35 -6.67
CA GLN A 104 -7.30 -3.32 -7.72
C GLN A 104 -8.05 -2.96 -9.01
N ARG A 105 -9.36 -2.66 -8.92
CA ARG A 105 -10.16 -2.25 -10.10
C ARG A 105 -9.61 -1.00 -10.79
N ARG A 106 -9.15 0.00 -10.01
CA ARG A 106 -8.62 1.25 -10.58
C ARG A 106 -7.20 1.11 -11.14
N ALA A 107 -6.51 0.01 -10.86
CA ALA A 107 -5.16 -0.28 -11.33
C ALA A 107 -5.14 -1.20 -12.57
N GLU A 108 -6.30 -1.61 -13.08
CA GLU A 108 -6.50 -2.29 -14.36
C GLU A 108 -6.59 -1.30 -15.52
#